data_AF-A0A3A4V904-F1
#
_entry.id   AF-A0A3A4V904-F1
#
_cell.length_a   1.000
_cell.length_b   1.000
_cell.length_c   1.000
_cell.angle_alpha   90.00
_cell.angle_beta   90.00
_cell.angle_gamma   90.00
#
_symmetry.space_group_name_H-M   'P 1'
#
loop_
_entity.id
_entity.type
_entity.pdbx_description
1 polymer ?
#
loop_
_entity_poly.entity_id
_entity_poly.type
_entity_poly.pdbx_seq_one_letter_code
_entity_poly.pdbx_strand_id
1 'polypeptide(L)'
;MNPNLPNLACRGDDTEKYDEIDSQVEEELRTAGVFTHQYHRRTNKEVPTIYVGTHRRWLFERAWRYWVATGPGIPPDKAEDFHKKWGKEVRVEGHCGCPSPLEWNSGFAIGMYHIDTQEGLNAFARLLEQIHDPQEERNKRIEENRLKWEEIMKPVKPEHREEFKKFVNTGECTPEFNKLMETEYSEVCDKAFKLQYEALRELMIKAGVGAFKKKEPDIMPAIQIGMLIIIVGLSILYVFL
;
A
#
# COMPACT_ATOMS: atom_id res chain seq x y z
N MET A 1 -10.71 27.19 17.74
CA MET A 1 -11.34 25.86 17.57
C MET A 1 -12.52 26.04 16.64
N ASN A 2 -12.50 25.40 15.47
CA ASN A 2 -13.56 25.49 14.47
C ASN A 2 -14.74 24.58 14.88
N PRO A 3 -16.00 25.06 14.89
CA PRO A 3 -17.17 24.29 15.33
C PRO A 3 -17.67 23.22 14.32
N ASN A 4 -17.07 23.08 13.15
CA ASN A 4 -17.70 22.36 12.03
C ASN A 4 -17.66 20.83 12.11
N LEU A 5 -16.83 20.23 12.97
CA LEU A 5 -16.85 18.79 13.21
C LEU A 5 -17.49 18.49 14.57
N PRO A 6 -18.59 17.70 14.63
CA PRO A 6 -19.21 17.35 15.90
C PRO A 6 -18.27 16.49 16.74
N ASN A 7 -18.43 16.57 18.05
CA ASN A 7 -17.75 15.68 18.97
C ASN A 7 -18.41 14.30 18.91
N LEU A 8 -17.71 13.31 18.36
CA LEU A 8 -18.20 11.94 18.24
C LEU A 8 -17.74 11.03 19.38
N ALA A 9 -17.00 11.56 20.36
CA ALA A 9 -16.57 10.78 21.51
C ALA A 9 -17.80 10.28 22.28
N CYS A 10 -17.97 8.97 22.30
CA CYS A 10 -19.07 8.31 22.99
C CYS A 10 -18.55 7.29 24.00
N ARG A 11 -19.20 7.22 25.16
CA ARG A 11 -19.03 6.16 26.15
C ARG A 11 -20.42 5.58 26.44
N GLY A 12 -20.63 4.29 26.19
CA GLY A 12 -21.89 3.59 26.45
C GLY A 12 -22.26 2.57 25.35
N ASP A 13 -23.32 1.80 25.58
CA ASP A 13 -23.76 0.68 24.71
C ASP A 13 -24.90 1.06 23.74
N ASP A 14 -25.01 2.33 23.35
CA ASP A 14 -26.07 2.82 22.47
C ASP A 14 -25.77 2.51 20.99
N THR A 15 -26.37 1.45 20.45
CA THR A 15 -26.08 0.95 19.10
C THR A 15 -26.50 1.90 17.99
N GLU A 16 -27.65 2.57 18.10
CA GLU A 16 -28.15 3.47 17.04
C GLU A 16 -27.20 4.66 16.83
N LYS A 17 -26.65 5.18 17.94
CA LYS A 17 -25.66 6.25 17.93
C LYS A 17 -24.38 5.89 17.17
N TYR A 18 -23.99 4.62 17.18
CA TYR A 18 -22.77 4.19 16.49
C TYR A 18 -22.92 4.12 14.98
N ASP A 19 -24.11 3.81 14.46
CA ASP A 19 -24.34 3.74 13.02
C ASP A 19 -24.31 5.15 12.38
N GLU A 20 -24.77 6.18 13.09
CA GLU A 20 -24.62 7.58 12.71
C GLU A 20 -23.14 8.01 12.69
N ILE A 21 -22.38 7.64 13.72
CA ILE A 21 -20.93 7.89 13.80
C ILE A 21 -20.21 7.23 12.64
N ASP A 22 -20.50 5.95 12.37
CA ASP A 22 -19.88 5.19 11.29
C ASP A 22 -20.17 5.83 9.92
N SER A 23 -21.42 6.23 9.68
CA SER A 23 -21.84 6.92 8.45
C SER A 23 -21.12 8.26 8.28
N GLN A 24 -20.96 9.02 9.36
CA GLN A 24 -20.26 10.30 9.34
C GLN A 24 -18.75 10.15 9.07
N VAL A 25 -18.10 9.21 9.77
CA VAL A 25 -16.66 8.91 9.59
C VAL A 25 -16.38 8.48 8.16
N GLU A 26 -17.21 7.60 7.59
CA GLU A 26 -17.08 7.18 6.19
C GLU A 26 -17.22 8.37 5.23
N GLU A 27 -18.22 9.23 5.44
CA GLU A 27 -18.47 10.37 4.53
C GLU A 27 -17.37 11.42 4.58
N GLU A 28 -16.85 11.75 5.76
CA GLU A 28 -15.73 12.69 5.93
C GLU A 28 -14.47 12.20 5.18
N LEU A 29 -14.15 10.90 5.29
CA LEU A 29 -13.02 10.27 4.58
C LEU A 29 -13.25 10.26 3.06
N ARG A 30 -14.44 9.84 2.63
CA ARG A 30 -14.80 9.77 1.21
C ARG A 30 -14.76 11.14 0.55
N THR A 31 -15.27 12.16 1.24
CA THR A 31 -15.25 13.57 0.79
C THR A 31 -13.81 14.07 0.61
N ALA A 32 -12.87 13.62 1.43
CA ALA A 32 -11.46 13.96 1.31
C ALA A 32 -10.70 13.17 0.23
N GLY A 33 -11.34 12.18 -0.41
CA GLY A 33 -10.66 11.25 -1.32
C GLY A 33 -9.75 10.25 -0.61
N VAL A 34 -9.96 10.02 0.69
CA VAL A 34 -9.24 9.01 1.48
C VAL A 34 -9.94 7.66 1.30
N PHE A 35 -9.17 6.61 1.06
CA PHE A 35 -9.71 5.26 0.89
C PHE A 35 -10.21 4.72 2.23
N THR A 36 -11.44 4.23 2.29
CA THR A 36 -12.05 3.73 3.52
C THR A 36 -11.87 2.21 3.64
N HIS A 37 -11.47 1.76 4.83
CA HIS A 37 -11.48 0.34 5.18
C HIS A 37 -12.49 0.11 6.29
N GLN A 38 -13.33 -0.90 6.10
CA GLN A 38 -14.28 -1.35 7.10
C GLN A 38 -13.71 -2.54 7.87
N TYR A 39 -13.75 -2.46 9.20
CA TYR A 39 -13.42 -3.55 10.09
C TYR A 39 -14.65 -4.36 10.49
N HIS A 40 -14.42 -5.63 10.83
CA HIS A 40 -15.46 -6.53 11.35
C HIS A 40 -15.96 -6.13 12.75
N ARG A 41 -15.19 -5.30 13.47
CA ARG A 41 -15.47 -4.84 14.82
C ARG A 41 -15.07 -3.38 14.95
N ARG A 42 -15.80 -2.63 15.78
CA ARG A 42 -15.47 -1.24 16.09
C ARG A 42 -14.13 -1.14 16.81
N THR A 43 -13.41 -0.06 16.55
CA THR A 43 -12.15 0.24 17.23
C THR A 43 -12.37 0.59 18.69
N ASN A 44 -11.48 0.15 19.59
CA ASN A 44 -11.46 0.58 21.00
C ASN A 44 -10.72 1.92 21.18
N LYS A 45 -10.93 2.87 20.27
CA LYS A 45 -10.31 4.20 20.26
C LYS A 45 -11.28 5.25 20.82
N GLU A 46 -10.86 6.52 20.83
CA GLU A 46 -11.65 7.61 21.41
C GLU A 46 -13.01 7.80 20.74
N VAL A 47 -13.08 7.55 19.43
CA VAL A 47 -14.33 7.45 18.66
C VAL A 47 -14.46 6.01 18.20
N PRO A 48 -15.33 5.20 18.82
CA PRO A 48 -15.56 3.83 18.38
C PRO A 48 -16.26 3.83 17.02
N THR A 49 -15.55 3.37 15.98
CA THR A 49 -16.07 3.25 14.62
C THR A 49 -15.56 1.97 13.95
N ILE A 50 -16.29 1.45 12.96
CA ILE A 50 -15.82 0.36 12.09
C ILE A 50 -14.95 0.85 10.93
N TYR A 51 -14.85 2.16 10.70
CA TYR A 51 -14.12 2.70 9.56
C TYR A 51 -12.76 3.28 9.95
N VAL A 52 -11.77 3.08 9.08
CA VAL A 52 -10.49 3.77 9.13
C VAL A 52 -10.12 4.23 7.73
N GLY A 53 -9.43 5.37 7.63
CA GLY A 53 -8.96 5.88 6.35
C GLY A 53 -7.52 5.46 6.06
N THR A 54 -7.20 5.14 4.81
CA THR A 54 -5.82 5.08 4.33
C THR A 54 -5.66 5.90 3.06
N HIS A 55 -4.53 6.59 2.94
CA HIS A 55 -4.21 7.34 1.73
C HIS A 55 -2.70 7.50 1.60
N ARG A 56 -2.10 7.07 0.48
CA ARG A 56 -0.65 7.21 0.22
C ARG A 56 0.24 6.76 1.39
N ARG A 57 -0.09 5.60 1.98
CA ARG A 57 0.59 4.99 3.15
C ARG A 57 0.44 5.75 4.46
N TRP A 58 -0.47 6.72 4.51
CA TRP A 58 -0.94 7.34 5.75
C TRP A 58 -2.21 6.66 6.24
N LEU A 59 -2.31 6.56 7.57
CA LEU A 59 -3.49 6.09 8.30
C LEU A 59 -4.22 7.30 8.89
N PHE A 60 -5.54 7.32 8.76
CA PHE A 60 -6.43 8.36 9.28
C PHE A 60 -7.38 7.74 10.28
N GLU A 61 -7.23 8.10 11.56
CA GLU A 61 -8.10 7.66 12.65
C GLU A 61 -8.91 8.84 13.19
N ARG A 62 -10.19 8.62 13.48
CA ARG A 62 -11.07 9.63 14.05
C ARG A 62 -10.79 9.80 15.56
N ALA A 63 -10.68 11.04 16.03
CA ALA A 63 -10.46 11.38 17.44
C ALA A 63 -11.27 12.59 17.87
N TRP A 64 -12.28 12.38 18.72
CA TRP A 64 -13.23 13.40 19.20
C TRP A 64 -13.87 14.20 18.05
N ARG A 65 -13.31 15.39 17.77
CA ARG A 65 -13.72 16.31 16.72
C ARG A 65 -12.66 16.51 15.64
N TYR A 66 -11.48 15.89 15.74
CA TYR A 66 -10.39 15.99 14.78
C TYR A 66 -10.01 14.62 14.21
N TRP A 67 -9.12 14.63 13.22
CA TRP A 67 -8.52 13.43 12.65
C TRP A 67 -7.06 13.34 13.06
N VAL A 68 -6.59 12.14 13.38
CA VAL A 68 -5.17 11.85 13.58
C VAL A 68 -4.67 11.17 12.32
N ALA A 69 -3.77 11.85 11.61
CA ALA A 69 -3.09 11.29 10.46
C ALA A 69 -1.69 10.83 10.88
N THR A 70 -1.34 9.56 10.65
CA THR A 70 -0.02 8.99 10.95
C THR A 70 0.57 8.32 9.71
N GLY A 71 1.87 8.48 9.48
CA GLY A 71 2.50 7.98 8.27
C GLY A 71 4.02 8.09 8.24
N PRO A 72 4.66 7.83 7.08
CA PRO A 72 6.11 7.72 6.94
C PRO A 72 6.88 9.04 7.17
N GLY A 73 6.20 10.18 7.20
CA GLY A 73 6.83 11.49 7.35
C GLY A 73 6.64 12.38 6.13
N ILE A 74 6.24 13.63 6.34
CA ILE A 74 6.26 14.67 5.29
C ILE A 74 7.62 15.38 5.33
N PRO A 75 8.31 15.52 4.17
CA PRO A 75 9.56 16.27 4.10
C PRO A 75 9.45 17.68 4.71
N PRO A 76 10.47 18.16 5.45
CA PRO A 76 10.39 19.41 6.20
C PRO A 76 10.03 20.64 5.36
N ASP A 77 10.54 20.74 4.13
CA ASP A 77 10.25 21.85 3.20
C ASP A 77 8.76 21.87 2.82
N LYS A 78 8.21 20.70 2.47
CA LYS A 78 6.78 20.55 2.12
C LYS A 78 5.88 20.76 3.33
N ALA A 79 6.28 20.24 4.48
CA ALA A 79 5.55 20.41 5.73
C ALA A 79 5.47 21.88 6.12
N GLU A 80 6.57 22.62 6.02
CA GLU A 80 6.63 24.06 6.34
C GLU A 80 5.74 24.89 5.39
N ASP A 81 5.84 24.64 4.08
CA ASP A 81 5.01 25.36 3.10
C ASP A 81 3.53 25.07 3.25
N PHE A 82 3.18 23.84 3.66
CA PHE A 82 1.81 23.49 3.99
C PHE A 82 1.35 24.16 5.29
N HIS A 83 2.18 24.17 6.33
CA HIS A 83 1.89 24.77 7.63
C HIS A 83 1.62 26.27 7.55
N LYS A 84 2.37 27.01 6.71
CA LYS A 84 2.10 28.45 6.48
C LYS A 84 0.65 28.73 6.02
N LYS A 85 0.04 27.77 5.32
CA LYS A 85 -1.33 27.89 4.77
C LYS A 85 -2.38 27.27 5.68
N TRP A 86 -2.10 26.11 6.27
CA TRP A 86 -3.07 25.24 6.96
C TRP A 86 -2.71 24.96 8.42
N GLY A 87 -1.69 25.60 8.99
CA GLY A 87 -1.18 25.28 10.33
C GLY A 87 -2.15 25.54 11.49
N LYS A 88 -3.23 26.28 11.25
CA LYS A 88 -4.33 26.48 12.22
C LYS A 88 -5.32 25.32 12.23
N GLU A 89 -5.50 24.67 11.09
CA GLU A 89 -6.42 23.57 10.86
C GLU A 89 -5.73 22.21 10.95
N VAL A 90 -4.44 22.14 10.61
CA VAL A 90 -3.62 20.93 10.57
C VAL A 90 -2.36 21.15 11.41
N ARG A 91 -2.38 20.58 12.62
CA ARG A 91 -1.39 20.81 13.67
C ARG A 91 -0.38 19.69 13.70
N VAL A 92 0.90 20.07 13.74
CA VAL A 92 2.02 19.15 13.93
C VAL A 92 1.86 18.44 15.27
N GLU A 93 1.80 17.11 15.24
CA GLU A 93 1.70 16.23 16.42
C GLU A 93 0.62 16.62 17.45
N GLY A 94 -0.42 17.33 17.02
CA GLY A 94 -1.48 17.79 17.92
C GLY A 94 -1.09 18.92 18.87
N HIS A 95 0.06 19.56 18.69
CA HIS A 95 0.52 20.63 19.57
C HIS A 95 -0.41 21.85 19.48
N CYS A 96 -0.98 22.27 20.62
CA CYS A 96 -1.95 23.36 20.68
C CYS A 96 -1.38 24.73 20.30
N GLY A 97 -0.06 24.92 20.45
CA GLY A 97 0.63 26.15 20.05
C GLY A 97 0.87 26.28 18.54
N CYS A 98 0.56 25.24 17.75
CA CYS A 98 0.80 25.19 16.30
C CYS A 98 2.22 25.67 15.90
N PRO A 99 3.30 25.12 16.49
CA PRO A 99 4.66 25.49 16.10
C PRO A 99 4.90 25.12 14.63
N SER A 100 5.85 25.81 14.00
CA SER A 100 6.34 25.44 12.68
C SER A 100 6.90 24.01 12.72
N PRO A 101 6.67 23.18 11.68
CA PRO A 101 7.33 21.88 11.54
C PRO A 101 8.86 21.92 11.71
N LEU A 102 9.51 22.99 11.22
CA LEU A 102 10.96 23.16 11.33
C LEU A 102 11.40 23.40 12.77
N GLU A 103 10.62 24.19 13.51
CA GLU A 103 10.83 24.45 14.94
C GLU A 103 10.60 23.19 15.77
N TRP A 104 9.46 22.51 15.54
CA TRP A 104 9.04 21.38 16.36
C TRP A 104 9.94 20.16 16.21
N ASN A 105 10.30 19.80 14.98
CA ASN A 105 11.02 18.57 14.70
C ASN A 105 12.46 18.80 14.21
N SER A 106 13.04 19.98 14.46
CA SER A 106 14.44 20.30 14.14
C SER A 106 14.86 19.97 12.70
N GLY A 107 13.95 20.16 11.74
CA GLY A 107 14.20 19.85 10.33
C GLY A 107 14.12 18.37 9.96
N PHE A 108 13.56 17.50 10.80
CA PHE A 108 13.20 16.13 10.44
C PHE A 108 11.76 16.03 9.91
N ALA A 109 11.47 14.95 9.17
CA ALA A 109 10.15 14.72 8.59
C ALA A 109 9.07 14.49 9.67
N ILE A 110 7.88 15.06 9.47
CA ILE A 110 6.77 14.96 10.45
C ILE A 110 5.88 13.76 10.12
N GLY A 111 5.80 12.79 11.02
CA GLY A 111 5.02 11.55 10.85
C GLY A 111 3.59 11.60 11.39
N MET A 112 3.19 12.64 12.12
CA MET A 112 1.87 12.73 12.74
C MET A 112 1.27 14.14 12.70
N TYR A 113 -0.01 14.23 12.37
CA TYR A 113 -0.78 15.47 12.36
C TYR A 113 -2.15 15.31 13.00
N HIS A 114 -2.62 16.35 13.68
CA HIS A 114 -4.01 16.48 14.10
C HIS A 114 -4.72 17.46 13.16
N ILE A 115 -5.84 17.05 12.59
CA ILE A 115 -6.56 17.78 11.56
C ILE A 115 -7.94 18.13 12.12
N ASP A 116 -8.15 19.41 12.44
CA ASP A 116 -9.29 19.88 13.20
C ASP A 116 -10.52 20.22 12.32
N THR A 117 -10.41 20.18 11.00
CA THR A 117 -11.46 20.60 10.06
C THR A 117 -11.53 19.68 8.83
N GLN A 118 -12.70 19.62 8.19
CA GLN A 118 -12.86 18.88 6.94
C GLN A 118 -12.02 19.50 5.81
N GLU A 119 -11.93 20.83 5.75
CA GLU A 119 -11.10 21.52 4.76
C GLU A 119 -9.62 21.18 4.92
N GLY A 120 -9.15 21.10 6.17
CA GLY A 120 -7.81 20.64 6.51
C GLY A 120 -7.57 19.18 6.11
N LEU A 121 -8.55 18.29 6.30
CA LEU A 121 -8.47 16.89 5.88
C LEU A 121 -8.34 16.77 4.36
N ASN A 122 -9.20 17.49 3.63
CA ASN A 122 -9.17 17.56 2.17
C ASN A 122 -7.82 18.12 1.68
N ALA A 123 -7.29 19.16 2.34
CA ALA A 123 -6.01 19.77 2.00
C ALA A 123 -4.84 18.83 2.27
N PHE A 124 -4.87 18.10 3.39
CA PHE A 124 -3.84 17.15 3.75
C PHE A 124 -3.81 15.97 2.77
N ALA A 125 -4.96 15.40 2.40
CA ALA A 125 -5.03 14.36 1.38
C ALA A 125 -4.41 14.81 0.04
N ARG A 126 -4.71 16.04 -0.41
CA ARG A 126 -4.08 16.61 -1.61
C ARG A 126 -2.58 16.83 -1.48
N LEU A 127 -2.08 17.20 -0.30
CA LEU A 127 -0.64 17.30 -0.05
C LEU A 127 0.02 15.92 -0.23
N LEU A 128 -0.61 14.87 0.30
CA LEU A 128 -0.10 13.51 0.16
C LEU A 128 -0.01 13.07 -1.30
N GLU A 129 -0.99 13.43 -2.13
CA GLU A 129 -0.94 13.21 -3.58
C GLU A 129 0.23 13.96 -4.26
N GLN A 130 0.56 15.17 -3.80
CA GLN A 130 1.64 15.96 -4.39
C GLN A 130 3.03 15.45 -4.04
N ILE A 131 3.22 14.94 -2.81
CA ILE A 131 4.53 14.47 -2.35
C ILE A 131 4.77 13.00 -2.72
N HIS A 132 3.74 12.27 -3.10
CA HIS A 132 3.83 10.87 -3.47
C HIS A 132 3.83 10.75 -5.00
N ASP A 133 4.99 10.55 -5.63
CA ASP A 133 5.04 10.23 -7.06
C ASP A 133 4.75 8.73 -7.28
N PRO A 134 3.57 8.36 -7.80
CA PRO A 134 3.24 6.96 -8.06
C PRO A 134 4.16 6.35 -9.12
N GLN A 135 4.70 7.17 -10.04
CA GLN A 135 5.57 6.72 -11.11
C GLN A 135 6.96 6.40 -10.57
N GLU A 136 7.50 7.20 -9.65
CA GLU A 136 8.79 6.92 -9.00
C GLU A 136 8.74 5.60 -8.24
N GLU A 137 7.71 5.36 -7.41
CA GLU A 137 7.61 4.12 -6.64
C GLU A 137 7.37 2.91 -7.55
N ARG A 138 6.61 3.08 -8.63
CA ARG A 138 6.46 2.06 -9.68
C ARG A 138 7.80 1.75 -10.34
N ASN A 139 8.55 2.77 -10.77
CA ASN A 139 9.85 2.61 -11.42
C ASN A 139 10.85 1.91 -10.48
N LYS A 140 10.86 2.28 -9.20
CA LYS A 140 11.68 1.64 -8.18
C LYS A 140 11.33 0.16 -8.03
N ARG A 141 10.04 -0.19 -7.98
CA ARG A 141 9.58 -1.59 -7.91
C ARG A 141 9.96 -2.38 -9.17
N ILE A 142 9.84 -1.77 -10.35
CA ILE A 142 10.28 -2.37 -11.62
C ILE A 142 11.78 -2.68 -11.56
N GLU A 143 12.59 -1.72 -11.10
CA GLU A 143 14.04 -1.87 -10.99
C GLU A 143 14.46 -2.92 -9.93
N GLU A 144 13.82 -2.93 -8.76
CA GLU A 144 14.03 -3.96 -7.74
C GLU A 144 13.68 -5.36 -8.26
N ASN A 145 12.56 -5.48 -8.99
CA ASN A 145 12.18 -6.73 -9.64
C ASN A 145 13.20 -7.14 -10.71
N ARG A 146 13.69 -6.19 -11.51
CA ARG A 146 14.72 -6.42 -12.55
C ARG A 146 16.00 -7.00 -11.93
N LEU A 147 16.53 -6.36 -10.89
CA LEU A 147 17.74 -6.82 -10.18
C LEU A 147 17.55 -8.21 -9.56
N LYS A 148 16.37 -8.45 -8.96
CA LYS A 148 16.03 -9.76 -8.41
C LYS A 148 15.99 -10.84 -9.49
N TRP A 149 15.42 -10.54 -10.66
CA TRP A 149 15.43 -11.43 -11.82
C TRP A 149 16.85 -11.72 -12.31
N GLU A 150 17.72 -10.71 -12.37
CA GLU A 150 19.12 -10.91 -12.79
C GLU A 150 19.87 -11.88 -11.87
N GLU A 151 19.66 -11.80 -10.56
CA GLU A 151 20.28 -12.73 -9.60
C GLU A 151 19.71 -14.15 -9.73
N ILE A 152 18.39 -14.30 -9.96
CA ILE A 152 17.76 -15.62 -10.20
C ILE A 152 18.28 -16.26 -11.49
N MET A 153 18.49 -15.46 -12.53
CA MET A 153 18.91 -15.92 -13.86
C MET A 153 20.44 -16.08 -13.97
N LYS A 154 21.20 -15.66 -12.97
CA LYS A 154 22.65 -15.80 -12.90
C LYS A 154 23.22 -17.20 -13.21
N PRO A 155 22.66 -18.32 -12.72
CA PRO A 155 23.14 -19.67 -13.06
C PRO A 155 22.77 -20.11 -14.48
N VAL A 156 21.84 -19.43 -15.15
CA VAL A 156 21.42 -19.73 -16.52
C VAL A 156 22.46 -19.22 -17.52
N LYS A 157 22.83 -20.05 -18.50
CA LYS A 157 23.74 -19.67 -19.58
C LYS A 157 23.20 -18.48 -20.40
N PRO A 158 24.03 -17.52 -20.84
CA PRO A 158 23.57 -16.32 -21.55
C PRO A 158 22.66 -16.61 -22.77
N GLU A 159 23.00 -17.62 -23.57
CA GLU A 159 22.23 -18.04 -24.74
C GLU A 159 20.78 -18.46 -24.38
N HIS A 160 20.60 -19.09 -23.23
CA HIS A 160 19.30 -19.54 -22.72
C HIS A 160 18.48 -18.38 -22.15
N ARG A 161 19.13 -17.31 -21.67
CA ARG A 161 18.44 -16.10 -21.20
C ARG A 161 17.74 -15.36 -22.34
N GLU A 162 18.34 -15.33 -23.53
CA GLU A 162 17.75 -14.67 -24.70
C GLU A 162 16.54 -15.43 -25.24
N GLU A 163 16.58 -16.77 -25.25
CA GLU A 163 15.39 -17.59 -25.56
C GLU A 163 14.26 -17.36 -24.55
N PHE A 164 14.58 -17.28 -23.26
CA PHE A 164 13.61 -16.98 -22.21
C PHE A 164 13.00 -15.57 -22.36
N LYS A 165 13.81 -14.55 -22.66
CA LYS A 165 13.31 -13.19 -22.95
C LYS A 165 12.40 -13.18 -24.18
N LYS A 166 12.76 -13.93 -25.22
CA LYS A 166 11.92 -14.06 -26.43
C LYS A 166 10.57 -14.67 -26.08
N PHE A 167 10.55 -15.80 -25.35
CA PHE A 167 9.33 -16.45 -24.88
C PHE A 167 8.45 -15.49 -24.06
N VAL A 168 9.03 -14.75 -23.12
CA VAL A 168 8.32 -13.75 -22.32
C VAL A 168 7.64 -12.69 -23.18
N ASN A 169 8.35 -12.19 -24.19
CA ASN A 169 7.87 -11.08 -25.02
C ASN A 169 6.86 -11.53 -26.10
N THR A 170 6.99 -12.74 -26.64
CA THR A 170 6.17 -13.21 -27.77
C THR A 170 5.15 -14.26 -27.40
N GLY A 171 5.29 -14.93 -26.25
CA GLY A 171 4.53 -16.11 -25.87
C GLY A 171 4.87 -17.37 -26.69
N GLU A 172 5.87 -17.32 -27.57
CA GLU A 172 6.23 -18.44 -28.45
C GLU A 172 7.13 -19.44 -27.73
N CYS A 173 6.65 -20.66 -27.55
CA CYS A 173 7.41 -21.79 -27.02
C CYS A 173 8.14 -22.52 -28.17
N THR A 174 9.44 -22.31 -28.32
CA THR A 174 10.24 -23.04 -29.32
C THR A 174 10.56 -24.47 -28.84
N PRO A 175 10.81 -25.44 -29.74
CA PRO A 175 11.30 -26.76 -29.36
C PRO A 175 12.59 -26.71 -28.51
N GLU A 176 13.48 -25.78 -28.82
CA GLU A 176 14.71 -25.50 -28.07
C GLU A 176 14.39 -25.04 -26.64
N PHE A 177 13.44 -24.12 -26.49
CA PHE A 177 12.98 -23.64 -25.20
C PHE A 177 12.32 -24.77 -24.37
N ASN A 178 11.50 -25.62 -24.98
CA ASN A 178 10.90 -26.76 -24.27
C ASN A 178 11.97 -27.73 -23.74
N LYS A 179 12.96 -28.06 -24.58
CA LYS A 179 14.08 -28.93 -24.20
C LYS A 179 14.93 -28.32 -23.08
N LEU A 180 15.10 -27.00 -23.12
CA LEU A 180 15.79 -26.22 -22.11
C LEU A 180 15.05 -26.23 -20.76
N MET A 181 13.72 -26.08 -20.80
CA MET A 181 12.83 -26.14 -19.63
C MET A 181 12.87 -27.51 -18.94
N GLU A 182 12.97 -28.59 -19.72
CA GLU A 182 13.02 -29.97 -19.20
C GLU A 182 14.37 -30.35 -18.54
N THR A 183 15.46 -29.67 -18.89
CA THR A 183 16.83 -30.13 -18.54
C THR A 183 17.56 -29.21 -17.57
N GLU A 184 17.70 -27.92 -17.92
CA GLU A 184 18.54 -26.99 -17.16
C GLU A 184 17.73 -26.08 -16.22
N TYR A 185 16.43 -25.93 -16.50
CA TYR A 185 15.58 -24.97 -15.81
C TYR A 185 14.72 -25.55 -14.71
N SER A 186 14.74 -26.87 -14.48
CA SER A 186 14.02 -27.48 -13.36
C SER A 186 14.25 -26.74 -12.03
N GLU A 187 15.51 -26.47 -11.65
CA GLU A 187 15.82 -25.75 -10.42
C GLU A 187 15.52 -24.24 -10.48
N VAL A 188 15.68 -23.62 -11.64
CA VAL A 188 15.44 -22.18 -11.84
C VAL A 188 13.94 -21.90 -11.82
N CYS A 189 13.14 -22.73 -12.48
CA CYS A 189 11.69 -22.72 -12.44
C CYS A 189 11.18 -22.99 -11.04
N ASP A 190 11.78 -23.92 -10.29
CA ASP A 190 11.37 -24.21 -8.92
C ASP A 190 11.64 -23.00 -7.99
N LYS A 191 12.79 -22.33 -8.14
CA LYS A 191 13.13 -21.08 -7.42
C LYS A 191 12.24 -19.91 -7.82
N ALA A 192 12.03 -19.71 -9.13
CA ALA A 192 11.17 -18.65 -9.65
C ALA A 192 9.71 -18.86 -9.23
N PHE A 193 9.24 -20.11 -9.25
CA PHE A 193 7.91 -20.48 -8.78
C PHE A 193 7.75 -20.23 -7.28
N LYS A 194 8.71 -20.65 -6.45
CA LYS A 194 8.71 -20.34 -5.01
C LYS A 194 8.64 -18.83 -4.75
N LEU A 195 9.44 -18.04 -5.48
CA LEU A 195 9.45 -16.58 -5.37
C LEU A 195 8.14 -15.91 -5.81
N GLN A 196 7.53 -16.38 -6.90
CA GLN A 196 6.23 -15.90 -7.36
C GLN A 196 5.11 -16.30 -6.40
N TYR A 197 5.15 -17.54 -5.90
CA TYR A 197 4.22 -18.04 -4.91
C TYR A 197 4.30 -17.22 -3.61
N GLU A 198 5.51 -16.92 -3.13
CA GLU A 198 5.72 -16.04 -1.98
C GLU A 198 5.21 -14.61 -2.24
N ALA A 199 5.50 -14.03 -3.40
CA ALA A 199 5.03 -12.69 -3.75
C ALA A 199 3.49 -12.61 -3.85
N LEU A 200 2.86 -13.61 -4.47
CA LEU A 200 1.41 -13.73 -4.56
C LEU A 200 0.79 -13.95 -3.18
N ARG A 201 1.43 -14.78 -2.35
CA ARG A 201 1.01 -15.02 -0.96
C ARG A 201 1.07 -13.74 -0.13
N GLU A 202 2.15 -12.95 -0.23
CA GLU A 202 2.27 -11.65 0.43
C GLU A 202 1.19 -10.66 -0.03
N LEU A 203 0.91 -10.62 -1.33
CA LEU A 203 -0.20 -9.82 -1.90
C LEU A 203 -1.55 -10.24 -1.32
N MET A 204 -1.84 -11.54 -1.27
CA MET A 204 -3.10 -12.06 -0.72
C MET A 204 -3.23 -11.80 0.79
N ILE A 205 -2.12 -11.91 1.55
CA ILE A 205 -2.07 -11.53 2.97
C ILE A 205 -2.38 -10.04 3.14
N LYS A 206 -1.74 -9.17 2.37
CA LYS A 206 -1.97 -7.71 2.41
C LYS A 206 -3.39 -7.34 2.00
N ALA A 207 -4.00 -8.09 1.08
CA ALA A 207 -5.39 -7.92 0.67
C ALA A 207 -6.42 -8.47 1.68
N GLY A 208 -5.99 -9.02 2.81
CA GLY A 208 -6.89 -9.57 3.83
C GLY A 208 -7.60 -10.86 3.42
N VAL A 209 -7.14 -11.53 2.36
CA VAL A 209 -7.70 -12.81 1.90
C VAL A 209 -7.21 -13.90 2.86
N GLY A 210 -8.11 -14.34 3.74
CA GLY A 210 -7.78 -15.21 4.88
C GLY A 210 -7.13 -16.55 4.50
N ALA A 211 -6.07 -16.89 5.24
CA ALA A 211 -5.43 -18.19 5.43
C ALA A 211 -5.22 -19.09 4.19
N PHE A 212 -4.24 -18.74 3.35
CA PHE A 212 -3.52 -19.77 2.59
C PHE A 212 -2.72 -20.63 3.57
N LYS A 213 -3.26 -21.82 3.91
CA LYS A 213 -2.58 -22.77 4.81
C LYS A 213 -1.23 -23.16 4.20
N LYS A 214 -0.21 -23.21 5.06
CA LYS A 214 1.22 -23.50 4.79
C LYS A 214 1.47 -24.94 4.33
N LYS A 215 0.70 -25.44 3.37
CA LYS A 215 1.01 -26.71 2.71
C LYS A 215 1.86 -26.37 1.50
N GLU A 216 3.13 -26.75 1.52
CA GLU A 216 3.96 -26.72 0.31
C GLU A 216 3.19 -27.44 -0.81
N PRO A 217 3.09 -26.87 -2.01
CA PRO A 217 2.46 -27.57 -3.12
C PRO A 217 3.32 -28.79 -3.44
N ASP A 218 2.76 -29.98 -3.23
CA ASP A 218 3.32 -31.23 -3.75
C ASP A 218 3.44 -31.09 -5.28
N ILE A 219 4.59 -31.50 -5.82
CA ILE A 219 4.98 -31.28 -7.23
C ILE A 219 3.84 -31.72 -8.17
N MET A 220 3.36 -30.77 -8.98
CA MET A 220 2.03 -30.80 -9.63
C MET A 220 2.04 -31.37 -11.06
N PRO A 221 0.95 -32.00 -11.54
CA PRO A 221 0.85 -32.59 -12.89
C PRO A 221 0.76 -31.53 -14.02
N ALA A 222 1.12 -31.95 -15.24
CA ALA A 222 1.34 -31.12 -16.44
C ALA A 222 0.24 -30.08 -16.80
N ILE A 223 -1.01 -30.27 -16.37
CA ILE A 223 -2.11 -29.32 -16.59
C ILE A 223 -1.89 -28.00 -15.82
N GLN A 224 -1.15 -28.04 -14.71
CA GLN A 224 -0.78 -26.83 -13.97
C GLN A 224 0.45 -26.11 -14.53
N ILE A 225 1.30 -26.77 -15.33
CA ILE A 225 2.40 -26.11 -16.04
C ILE A 225 1.85 -25.09 -17.05
N GLY A 226 0.72 -25.38 -17.70
CA GLY A 226 0.02 -24.43 -18.57
C GLY A 226 -0.51 -23.20 -17.81
N MET A 227 -1.12 -23.38 -16.64
CA MET A 227 -1.49 -22.26 -15.76
C MET A 227 -0.26 -21.53 -15.22
N LEU A 228 0.85 -22.25 -14.96
CA LEU A 228 2.11 -21.67 -14.53
C LEU A 228 2.72 -20.78 -15.61
N ILE A 229 2.70 -21.23 -16.86
CA ILE A 229 3.15 -20.46 -18.03
C ILE A 229 2.30 -19.19 -18.18
N ILE A 230 0.99 -19.27 -17.98
CA ILE A 230 0.10 -18.10 -18.04
C ILE A 230 0.36 -17.16 -16.86
N ILE A 231 0.54 -17.68 -15.64
CA ILE A 231 0.79 -16.88 -14.44
C ILE A 231 2.19 -16.24 -14.50
N VAL A 232 3.21 -16.98 -14.93
CA VAL A 232 4.58 -16.49 -15.14
C VAL A 232 4.58 -15.47 -16.28
N GLY A 233 3.93 -15.76 -17.40
CA GLY A 233 3.78 -14.83 -18.53
C GLY A 233 3.10 -13.54 -18.14
N LEU A 234 1.96 -13.60 -17.42
CA LEU A 234 1.24 -12.43 -16.92
C LEU A 234 2.03 -11.67 -15.84
N SER A 235 2.76 -12.37 -14.97
CA SER A 235 3.58 -11.74 -13.94
C SER A 235 4.81 -11.06 -14.51
N ILE A 236 5.39 -11.61 -15.58
CA ILE A 236 6.52 -11.00 -16.27
C ILE A 236 6.03 -9.82 -17.11
N LEU A 237 4.88 -9.93 -17.79
CA LEU A 237 4.24 -8.78 -18.43
C LEU A 237 3.99 -7.64 -17.43
N TYR A 238 3.63 -7.96 -16.19
CA TYR A 238 3.43 -7.01 -15.09
C TYR A 238 4.74 -6.43 -14.52
N VAL A 239 5.88 -7.11 -14.70
CA VAL A 239 7.22 -6.57 -14.34
C VAL A 239 7.73 -5.62 -15.41
N PHE A 240 7.34 -5.81 -16.67
CA PHE A 240 7.80 -5.00 -17.80
C PHE A 240 6.82 -3.90 -18.26
N LEU A 241 5.56 -3.90 -17.80
CA LEU A 241 4.57 -2.85 -18.08
C LEU A 241 4.50 -1.83 -16.95
#